data_AF-A0A6D0IJW6-F1
#
_entry.id   AF-A0A6D0IJW6-F1
#
_cell.length_a   1.000
_cell.length_b   1.000
_cell.length_c   1.000
_cell.angle_alpha   90.00
_cell.angle_beta   90.00
_cell.angle_gamma   90.00
#
_symmetry.space_group_name_H-M   'P 1'
#
loop_
_entity.id
_entity.type
_entity.pdbx_description
1 polymer ?
#
loop_
_entity_poly.entity_id
_entity_poly.type
_entity_poly.pdbx_seq_one_letter_code
_entity_poly.pdbx_strand_id
1 'polypeptide(L)'
;LNILYGIPKQTRTDKLSGVYEHHILHPHALLTRGFDDSFLAPHSRYADFPAALIRDYTDLEILAETEEGDAYLFASKDKRIAFVTGHPEYDAQTLAQEFFRDVEAGLDPDVPYNYFPHNDPQNTPRASWRSHGNLLFTNWLNYYVYQITPYDLRHMNPTLD
;
A
#
# COMPACT_ATOMS: atom_id res chain seq x y z
N LEU A 1 -1.61 12.69 6.44
CA LEU A 1 -0.87 12.94 7.70
C LEU A 1 -0.68 14.42 7.99
N ASN A 2 0.03 15.19 7.17
CA ASN A 2 0.24 16.62 7.45
C ASN A 2 -1.06 17.44 7.58
N ILE A 3 -1.97 17.36 6.60
CA ILE A 3 -3.20 18.17 6.59
C ILE A 3 -4.14 17.78 7.74
N LEU A 4 -4.27 16.48 8.02
CA LEU A 4 -5.25 15.96 8.98
C LEU A 4 -4.73 15.94 10.43
N TYR A 5 -3.43 15.77 10.62
CA TYR A 5 -2.79 15.55 11.93
C TYR A 5 -1.63 16.51 12.23
N GLY A 6 -1.31 17.45 11.33
CA GLY A 6 -0.20 18.40 11.51
C GLY A 6 1.20 17.78 11.44
N ILE A 7 1.32 16.48 11.13
CA ILE A 7 2.61 15.77 11.11
C ILE A 7 3.45 16.27 9.92
N PRO A 8 4.68 16.81 10.14
CA PRO A 8 5.53 17.27 9.06
C PRO A 8 6.02 16.09 8.20
N LYS A 9 6.31 16.37 6.93
CA LYS A 9 6.84 15.35 6.00
C LYS A 9 8.21 14.88 6.51
N GLN A 10 8.35 13.57 6.70
CA GLN A 10 9.63 12.91 6.93
C GLN A 10 10.11 12.27 5.62
N THR A 11 11.42 12.29 5.42
CA THR A 11 12.07 11.80 4.20
C THR A 11 13.20 10.86 4.59
N ARG A 12 13.23 9.69 3.97
CA ARG A 12 14.28 8.68 4.14
C ARG A 12 15.57 9.14 3.49
N THR A 13 16.69 8.67 4.03
CA THR A 13 18.02 8.86 3.41
C THR A 13 18.08 8.17 2.05
N ASP A 14 17.62 6.92 2.00
CA ASP A 14 17.62 6.10 0.79
C ASP A 14 16.20 5.80 0.33
N LYS A 15 16.00 5.73 -1.00
CA LYS A 15 14.70 5.38 -1.60
C LYS A 15 14.34 3.95 -1.22
N LEU A 16 13.13 3.73 -0.71
CA LEU A 16 12.56 2.40 -0.62
C LEU A 16 12.00 2.03 -1.99
N SER A 17 12.54 0.99 -2.63
CA SER A 17 12.18 0.58 -4.00
C SER A 17 12.24 -0.94 -4.14
N GLY A 18 11.09 -1.60 -4.27
CA GLY A 18 11.00 -3.06 -4.34
C GLY A 18 9.67 -3.64 -3.87
N VAL A 19 9.64 -4.95 -3.66
CA VAL A 19 8.51 -5.72 -3.14
C VAL A 19 8.86 -6.26 -1.75
N TYR A 20 8.17 -5.76 -0.74
CA TYR A 20 8.51 -6.01 0.66
C TYR A 20 7.49 -6.93 1.31
N GLU A 21 7.93 -7.58 2.38
CA GLU A 21 7.08 -8.41 3.24
C GLU A 21 6.40 -7.54 4.29
N HIS A 22 5.14 -7.88 4.53
CA HIS A 22 4.24 -7.22 5.46
C HIS A 22 3.56 -8.26 6.33
N HIS A 23 3.08 -7.85 7.51
CA HIS A 23 2.20 -8.65 8.34
C HIS A 23 0.98 -7.86 8.82
N ILE A 24 -0.12 -8.56 9.07
CA ILE A 24 -1.34 -7.95 9.63
C ILE A 24 -1.24 -7.82 11.15
N LEU A 25 -1.86 -6.79 11.72
CA LEU A 25 -1.92 -6.57 13.17
C LEU A 25 -3.26 -6.99 13.78
N HIS A 26 -4.31 -7.06 12.96
CA HIS A 26 -5.68 -7.33 13.40
C HIS A 26 -6.32 -8.45 12.56
N PRO A 27 -6.34 -9.70 13.07
CA PRO A 27 -6.83 -10.88 12.32
C PRO A 27 -8.28 -10.81 11.85
N HIS A 28 -9.09 -9.90 12.40
CA HIS A 28 -10.51 -9.75 12.10
C HIS A 28 -10.87 -8.37 11.52
N ALA A 29 -9.88 -7.54 11.19
CA ALA A 29 -10.14 -6.23 10.58
C ALA A 29 -10.79 -6.37 9.20
N LEU A 30 -11.69 -5.44 8.87
CA LEU A 30 -12.46 -5.51 7.62
C LEU A 30 -11.60 -5.25 6.37
N LEU A 31 -10.63 -4.33 6.47
CA LEU A 31 -9.83 -3.91 5.31
C LEU A 31 -8.81 -4.97 4.89
N THR A 32 -8.30 -5.74 5.85
CA THR A 32 -7.37 -6.87 5.67
C THR A 32 -8.09 -8.21 5.68
N ARG A 33 -9.42 -8.25 5.52
CA ARG A 33 -10.17 -9.51 5.53
C ARG A 33 -9.71 -10.42 4.39
N GLY A 34 -9.31 -11.63 4.74
CA GLY A 34 -8.82 -12.64 3.79
C GLY A 34 -7.38 -12.43 3.34
N PHE A 35 -6.66 -11.46 3.91
CA PHE A 35 -5.21 -11.38 3.79
C PHE A 35 -4.59 -12.60 4.49
N ASP A 36 -3.46 -13.06 3.97
CA ASP A 36 -2.59 -13.97 4.69
C ASP A 36 -1.95 -13.24 5.89
N ASP A 37 -1.48 -13.98 6.90
CA ASP A 37 -0.84 -13.40 8.09
C ASP A 37 0.37 -12.52 7.72
N SER A 38 1.15 -12.99 6.73
CA SER A 38 2.22 -12.25 6.06
C SER A 38 2.00 -12.22 4.55
N PHE A 39 2.33 -11.11 3.90
CA PHE A 39 2.07 -10.89 2.48
C PHE A 39 3.07 -9.95 1.81
N LEU A 40 3.00 -9.84 0.48
CA LEU A 40 3.88 -8.99 -0.30
C LEU A 40 3.15 -7.76 -0.86
N ALA A 41 3.77 -6.58 -0.75
CA ALA A 41 3.35 -5.38 -1.47
C ALA A 41 4.54 -4.51 -1.93
N PRO A 42 4.41 -3.79 -3.07
CA PRO A 42 5.48 -2.97 -3.59
C PRO A 42 5.54 -1.61 -2.89
N HIS A 43 6.74 -1.05 -2.79
CA HIS A 43 6.99 0.32 -2.35
C HIS A 43 7.95 1.00 -3.33
N SER A 44 7.70 2.29 -3.62
CA SER A 44 8.60 3.17 -4.38
C SER A 44 8.52 4.60 -3.81
N ARG A 45 9.23 4.86 -2.71
CA ARG A 45 9.09 6.14 -1.96
C ARG A 45 10.36 6.60 -1.25
N TYR A 46 10.50 7.93 -1.18
CA TYR A 46 11.39 8.61 -0.22
C TYR A 46 10.64 9.09 1.02
N ALA A 47 9.31 9.19 0.98
CA ALA A 47 8.53 9.55 2.16
C ALA A 47 8.69 8.47 3.23
N ASP A 48 8.89 8.89 4.47
CA ASP A 48 9.07 7.98 5.60
C ASP A 48 7.77 7.82 6.39
N PHE A 49 7.48 6.59 6.82
CA PHE A 49 6.25 6.25 7.56
C PHE A 49 6.51 5.26 8.70
N PRO A 50 7.39 5.56 9.68
CA PRO A 50 7.61 4.66 10.81
C PRO A 50 6.28 4.42 11.55
N ALA A 51 5.96 3.18 11.89
CA ALA A 51 4.68 2.87 12.55
C ALA A 51 4.55 3.56 13.92
N ALA A 52 5.67 3.79 14.62
CA ALA A 52 5.72 4.60 15.83
C ALA A 52 5.20 6.03 15.61
N LEU A 53 5.52 6.66 14.48
CA LEU A 53 5.03 8.00 14.13
C LEU A 53 3.50 8.04 14.08
N ILE A 54 2.88 6.98 13.56
CA ILE A 54 1.42 6.89 13.45
C ILE A 54 0.80 6.63 14.83
N ARG A 55 1.39 5.72 15.62
CA ARG A 55 0.93 5.40 16.98
C ARG A 55 1.00 6.60 17.93
N ASP A 56 2.07 7.39 17.86
CA ASP A 56 2.35 8.46 18.82
C ASP A 56 1.57 9.75 18.53
N TYR A 57 1.24 10.01 17.24
CA TYR A 57 0.73 11.31 16.80
C TYR A 57 -0.64 11.26 16.11
N THR A 58 -1.28 10.09 16.04
CA THR A 58 -2.61 9.96 15.42
C THR A 58 -3.54 9.08 16.25
N ASP A 59 -4.83 9.11 15.91
CA ASP A 59 -5.86 8.19 16.43
C ASP A 59 -6.15 7.03 15.46
N LEU A 60 -5.30 6.82 14.45
CA LEU A 60 -5.48 5.83 13.41
C LEU A 60 -5.11 4.43 13.92
N GLU A 61 -5.87 3.44 13.47
CA GLU A 61 -5.60 2.03 13.69
C GLU A 61 -4.67 1.51 12.60
N ILE A 62 -3.51 0.97 12.99
CA ILE A 62 -2.57 0.36 12.06
C ILE A 62 -3.00 -1.09 11.82
N LEU A 63 -3.25 -1.42 10.56
CA LEU A 63 -3.80 -2.71 10.15
C LEU A 63 -2.73 -3.65 9.60
N ALA A 64 -1.68 -3.11 8.99
CA ALA A 64 -0.52 -3.86 8.53
C ALA A 64 0.76 -3.00 8.50
N GLU A 65 1.90 -3.63 8.77
CA GLU A 65 3.23 -3.04 8.80
C GLU A 65 4.19 -3.83 7.91
N THR A 66 5.28 -3.20 7.45
CA THR A 66 6.42 -3.94 6.89
C THR A 66 7.19 -4.63 8.02
N GLU A 67 7.99 -5.65 7.70
CA GLU A 67 8.89 -6.27 8.69
C GLU A 67 9.90 -5.27 9.29
N GLU A 68 10.26 -4.23 8.55
CA GLU A 68 11.15 -3.15 9.03
C GLU A 68 10.43 -2.10 9.90
N GLY A 69 9.13 -2.25 10.16
CA GLY A 69 8.36 -1.42 11.09
C GLY A 69 7.75 -0.15 10.48
N ASP A 70 7.61 -0.06 9.16
CA ASP A 70 6.88 1.02 8.51
C ASP A 70 5.37 0.70 8.45
N ALA A 71 4.53 1.71 8.70
CA ALA A 71 3.09 1.56 8.55
C ALA A 71 2.73 1.44 7.06
N TYR A 72 2.17 0.29 6.68
CA TYR A 72 1.72 0.03 5.31
C TYR A 72 0.25 0.43 5.11
N LEU A 73 -0.63 -0.07 5.98
CA LEU A 73 -2.08 0.13 5.88
C LEU A 73 -2.63 0.56 7.23
N PHE A 74 -3.34 1.68 7.27
CA PHE A 74 -3.91 2.21 8.51
C PHE A 74 -5.14 3.06 8.21
N ALA A 75 -6.08 3.10 9.16
CA ALA A 75 -7.38 3.73 8.95
C ALA A 75 -7.98 4.32 10.23
N SER A 76 -8.87 5.27 10.03
CA SER A 76 -9.76 5.79 11.07
C SER A 76 -10.79 4.73 11.49
N LYS A 77 -11.15 4.70 12.77
CA LYS A 77 -12.12 3.72 13.32
C LYS A 77 -13.51 3.83 12.69
N ASP A 78 -13.90 5.04 12.29
CA ASP A 78 -15.16 5.31 11.60
C ASP A 78 -15.09 5.00 10.09
N LYS A 79 -13.94 4.51 9.61
CA LYS A 79 -13.69 4.05 8.23
C LYS A 79 -13.77 5.17 7.18
N ARG A 80 -13.83 6.45 7.58
CA ARG A 80 -13.91 7.57 6.63
C ARG A 80 -12.62 7.82 5.88
N ILE A 81 -11.51 7.50 6.53
CA ILE A 81 -10.16 7.75 6.02
C ILE A 81 -9.35 6.47 6.16
N ALA A 82 -8.75 6.03 5.06
CA ALA A 82 -7.80 4.93 4.99
C ALA A 82 -6.56 5.39 4.22
N PHE A 83 -5.40 4.84 4.58
CA PHE A 83 -4.11 5.17 3.98
C PHE A 83 -3.39 3.89 3.60
N VAL A 84 -2.77 3.89 2.42
CA VAL A 84 -1.85 2.86 1.96
C VAL A 84 -0.55 3.54 1.53
N THR A 85 0.61 3.06 2.02
CA THR A 85 1.92 3.69 1.78
C THR A 85 2.80 2.95 0.77
N GLY A 86 2.31 1.80 0.29
CA GLY A 86 2.85 1.10 -0.87
C GLY A 86 1.97 1.28 -2.10
N HIS A 87 2.28 0.53 -3.15
CA HIS A 87 1.65 0.63 -4.47
C HIS A 87 1.03 -0.70 -4.95
N PRO A 88 0.10 -1.30 -4.18
CA PRO A 88 -0.48 -2.59 -4.54
C PRO A 88 -1.21 -2.62 -5.89
N GLU A 89 -1.50 -1.45 -6.47
CA GLU A 89 -2.07 -1.25 -7.80
C GLU A 89 -1.08 -1.44 -8.96
N TYR A 90 0.22 -1.50 -8.69
CA TYR A 90 1.23 -1.56 -9.76
C TYR A 90 1.08 -2.79 -10.63
N ASP A 91 1.32 -2.58 -11.92
CA ASP A 91 1.52 -3.66 -12.88
C ASP A 91 2.88 -4.32 -12.64
N ALA A 92 3.00 -5.54 -13.17
CA ALA A 92 4.22 -6.34 -13.03
C ALA A 92 5.49 -5.64 -13.55
N GLN A 93 5.36 -4.61 -14.41
CA GLN A 93 6.47 -3.93 -15.08
C GLN A 93 6.76 -2.52 -14.54
N THR A 94 5.95 -1.98 -13.62
CA THR A 94 6.04 -0.57 -13.21
C THR A 94 7.41 -0.24 -12.58
N LEU A 95 7.88 -1.05 -11.63
CA LEU A 95 9.20 -0.84 -11.01
C LEU A 95 10.36 -1.07 -12.00
N ALA A 96 10.17 -1.93 -13.01
CA ALA A 96 11.16 -2.14 -14.06
C ALA A 96 11.30 -0.88 -14.93
N GLN A 97 10.18 -0.28 -15.32
CA GLN A 97 10.18 0.95 -16.09
C GLN A 97 10.85 2.11 -15.33
N GLU A 98 10.60 2.23 -14.02
CA GLU A 98 11.32 3.19 -13.18
C GLU A 98 12.83 2.93 -13.17
N PHE A 99 13.23 1.68 -12.92
CA PHE A 99 14.64 1.29 -12.89
C PHE A 99 15.35 1.59 -14.22
N PHE A 100 14.80 1.16 -15.35
CA PHE A 100 15.42 1.39 -16.66
C PHE A 100 15.45 2.86 -17.05
N ARG A 101 14.39 3.63 -16.73
CA ARG A 101 14.39 5.08 -16.94
C ARG A 101 15.54 5.75 -16.18
N ASP A 102 15.76 5.36 -14.92
CA ASP A 102 16.78 5.96 -14.07
C ASP A 102 18.19 5.57 -14.58
N VAL A 103 18.40 4.32 -15.03
CA VAL A 103 19.65 3.89 -15.71
C VAL A 103 19.89 4.66 -17.01
N GLU A 104 18.86 4.83 -17.84
CA GLU A 104 18.95 5.59 -19.11
C GLU A 104 19.27 7.08 -18.86
N ALA A 105 18.84 7.63 -17.73
CA ALA A 105 19.19 8.98 -17.30
C ALA A 105 20.65 9.10 -16.79
N GLY A 106 21.42 8.01 -16.80
CA GLY A 106 22.80 7.97 -16.31
C GLY A 106 22.88 7.96 -14.78
N LEU A 107 21.79 7.63 -14.08
CA LEU A 107 21.82 7.33 -12.66
C LEU A 107 22.31 5.88 -12.47
N ASP A 108 22.79 5.59 -11.27
CA ASP A 108 23.18 4.23 -10.85
C ASP A 108 22.20 3.72 -9.77
N PRO A 109 20.92 3.46 -10.12
CA PRO A 109 19.95 2.99 -9.14
C PRO A 109 20.22 1.54 -8.77
N ASP A 110 20.00 1.19 -7.51
CA ASP A 110 19.94 -0.20 -7.09
C ASP A 110 18.76 -0.92 -7.77
N VAL A 111 18.96 -2.21 -8.05
CA VAL A 111 17.89 -3.09 -8.54
C VAL A 111 16.76 -3.13 -7.50
N PRO A 112 15.47 -2.96 -7.87
CA PRO A 112 14.38 -2.99 -6.92
C PRO A 112 14.38 -4.30 -6.13
N TYR A 113 14.29 -4.19 -4.81
CA TYR A 113 14.38 -5.32 -3.88
C TYR A 113 13.31 -6.38 -4.18
N ASN A 114 13.70 -7.65 -4.22
CA ASN A 114 12.79 -8.80 -4.35
C ASN A 114 11.79 -8.69 -5.52
N TYR A 115 12.22 -8.14 -6.65
CA TYR A 115 11.36 -7.84 -7.79
C TYR A 115 11.73 -8.64 -9.05
N PHE A 116 12.98 -8.52 -9.51
CA PHE A 116 13.48 -9.29 -10.64
C PHE A 116 13.94 -10.68 -10.21
N PRO A 117 13.60 -11.75 -10.96
CA PRO A 117 14.11 -13.08 -10.68
C PRO A 117 15.65 -13.10 -10.61
N HIS A 118 16.20 -13.65 -9.53
CA HIS A 118 17.64 -13.70 -9.24
C HIS A 118 18.33 -12.33 -9.15
N ASN A 119 17.58 -11.25 -8.89
CA ASN A 119 18.06 -9.86 -8.91
C ASN A 119 18.72 -9.45 -10.23
N ASP A 120 18.31 -10.07 -11.34
CA ASP A 120 18.83 -9.78 -12.68
C ASP A 120 17.77 -9.03 -13.51
N PRO A 121 18.01 -7.74 -13.86
CA PRO A 121 17.08 -6.93 -14.65
C PRO A 121 16.77 -7.48 -16.05
N GLN A 122 17.53 -8.46 -16.56
CA GLN A 122 17.22 -9.12 -17.83
C GLN A 122 16.04 -10.08 -17.72
N ASN A 123 15.67 -10.51 -16.51
CA ASN A 123 14.56 -11.42 -16.28
C ASN A 123 13.23 -10.68 -16.15
N THR A 124 12.16 -11.21 -16.76
CA THR A 124 10.83 -10.60 -16.65
C THR A 124 10.27 -10.71 -15.23
N PRO A 125 9.92 -9.59 -14.58
CA PRO A 125 9.32 -9.59 -13.25
C PRO A 125 7.87 -10.09 -13.27
N ARG A 126 7.38 -10.51 -12.11
CA ARG A 126 5.99 -10.98 -11.91
C ARG A 126 5.36 -10.17 -10.78
N ALA A 127 4.08 -9.80 -10.91
CA ALA A 127 3.36 -9.15 -9.83
C ALA A 127 3.01 -10.17 -8.72
N SER A 128 3.97 -10.41 -7.82
CA SER A 128 3.85 -11.30 -6.66
C SER A 128 2.87 -10.78 -5.60
N TRP A 129 2.60 -9.47 -5.60
CA TRP A 129 1.69 -8.78 -4.68
C TRP A 129 0.21 -8.80 -5.11
N ARG A 130 -0.09 -9.33 -6.29
CA ARG A 130 -1.40 -9.16 -6.96
C ARG A 130 -2.58 -9.58 -6.07
N SER A 131 -2.47 -10.67 -5.34
CA SER A 131 -3.56 -11.18 -4.49
C SER A 131 -4.01 -10.15 -3.46
N HIS A 132 -3.05 -9.57 -2.73
CA HIS A 132 -3.31 -8.64 -1.64
C HIS A 132 -3.76 -7.26 -2.14
N GLY A 133 -3.29 -6.82 -3.31
CA GLY A 133 -3.87 -5.66 -3.98
C GLY A 133 -5.34 -5.84 -4.33
N ASN A 134 -5.71 -7.00 -4.91
CA ASN A 134 -7.12 -7.30 -5.23
C ASN A 134 -7.99 -7.34 -3.97
N LEU A 135 -7.52 -8.00 -2.90
CA LEU A 135 -8.23 -8.07 -1.64
C LEU A 135 -8.40 -6.68 -1.01
N LEU A 136 -7.36 -5.84 -1.01
CA LEU A 136 -7.42 -4.49 -0.46
C LEU A 136 -8.54 -3.67 -1.09
N PHE A 137 -8.54 -3.55 -2.41
CA PHE A 137 -9.53 -2.73 -3.11
C PHE A 137 -10.94 -3.32 -3.03
N THR A 138 -11.06 -4.65 -3.09
CA THR A 138 -12.35 -5.34 -2.89
C THR A 138 -12.91 -5.07 -1.50
N ASN A 139 -12.09 -5.21 -0.46
CA ASN A 139 -12.50 -4.96 0.92
C ASN A 139 -12.83 -3.50 1.16
N TRP A 140 -12.06 -2.57 0.60
CA TRP A 140 -12.32 -1.15 0.70
C TRP A 140 -13.68 -0.80 0.08
N LEU A 141 -13.94 -1.23 -1.15
CA LEU A 141 -15.24 -0.97 -1.79
C LEU A 141 -16.41 -1.57 -0.99
N ASN A 142 -16.28 -2.80 -0.52
CA ASN A 142 -17.38 -3.48 0.17
C ASN A 142 -17.62 -2.94 1.58
N TYR A 143 -16.57 -2.71 2.36
CA TYR A 143 -16.69 -2.45 3.81
C TYR A 143 -16.44 -1.00 4.21
N TYR A 144 -15.81 -0.20 3.35
CA TYR A 144 -15.52 1.22 3.60
C TYR A 144 -16.32 2.15 2.68
N VAL A 145 -16.70 1.73 1.47
CA VAL A 145 -17.52 2.56 0.58
C VAL A 145 -19.00 2.16 0.67
N TYR A 146 -19.32 0.91 0.36
CA TYR A 146 -20.71 0.49 0.14
C TYR A 146 -21.52 0.34 1.43
N GLN A 147 -21.03 -0.44 2.40
CA GLN A 147 -21.84 -0.79 3.58
C GLN A 147 -22.04 0.34 4.60
N ILE A 148 -21.21 1.38 4.55
CA ILE A 148 -21.25 2.47 5.54
C ILE A 148 -21.79 3.78 4.99
N THR A 149 -22.00 3.87 3.68
CA THR A 149 -22.58 5.07 3.06
C THR A 149 -24.10 4.94 3.06
N PRO A 150 -24.84 5.81 3.76
CA PRO A 150 -26.30 5.82 3.68
C PRO A 150 -26.71 6.14 2.23
N TYR A 151 -27.46 5.25 1.60
CA TYR A 151 -28.06 5.49 0.29
C TYR A 151 -29.59 5.48 0.41
N ASP A 152 -30.24 6.44 -0.24
CA ASP A 152 -31.70 6.45 -0.37
C ASP A 152 -32.11 5.75 -1.66
N LEU A 153 -32.50 4.48 -1.53
CA LEU A 153 -32.93 3.66 -2.66
C LEU A 153 -34.12 4.26 -3.43
N ARG A 154 -34.90 5.17 -2.82
CA ARG A 154 -36.04 5.82 -3.48
C ARG A 154 -35.60 6.81 -4.58
N HIS A 155 -34.33 7.22 -4.57
CA HIS A 155 -33.76 8.17 -5.54
C HIS A 155 -32.71 7.53 -6.45
N MET A 156 -32.55 6.21 -6.41
CA MET A 156 -31.62 5.50 -7.30
C MET A 156 -32.36 5.00 -8.55
N ASN A 157 -31.89 5.41 -9.73
CA ASN A 157 -32.17 4.74 -11.01
C ASN A 157 -30.93 3.90 -11.36
N PRO A 158 -30.80 2.65 -10.88
CA PRO A 158 -29.74 1.78 -11.33
C PRO A 158 -29.93 1.51 -12.83
N THR A 159 -29.02 2.03 -13.65
CA THR A 159 -28.93 1.64 -15.06
C THR A 159 -28.44 0.21 -15.11
N LEU A 160 -29.25 -0.67 -15.69
CA LEU A 160 -28.96 -2.09 -15.94
C LEU A 160 -28.18 -2.32 -17.25
N ASP A 161 -27.59 -1.25 -17.80
CA ASP A 161 -26.76 -1.31 -19.00
C ASP A 161 -25.35 -1.85 -18.71
#